data_AF-A0A8T2B3U0-F1
#
_entry.id   AF-A0A8T2B3U0-F1
#
_cell.length_a   1.000
_cell.length_b   1.000
_cell.length_c   1.000
_cell.angle_alpha   90.00
_cell.angle_beta   90.00
_cell.angle_gamma   90.00
#
_symmetry.space_group_name_H-M   'P 1'
#
loop_
_entity.id
_entity.type
_entity.pdbx_description
1 polymer ?
#
loop_
_entity_poly.entity_id
_entity_poly.type
_entity_poly.pdbx_seq_one_letter_code
_entity_poly.pdbx_strand_id
1 'polypeptide(L)'
;MPYGSMEEAYRNATTLSYLTTEQALAVFVTDLKRNLSAEACPVVLFGGSYGGMLAAWMRLKYPHIAIGALASSAPILQFEDIVPPETFYDIASNDFKCESSSCFNIIKDSWDAIIAEGQKENGLLQLTKTFHFCCYLAMVDYLDPADFMMPLPGHPIREVLRSSSSKGCEPQRRRSVAIATMIFCYLICNRSLRKIRSCLPCILFST
;
A
#
# COMPACT_ATOMS: atom_id res chain seq x y z
N MET A 1 -18.62 -7.67 13.11
CA MET A 1 -18.90 -6.39 12.44
C MET A 1 -19.93 -5.65 13.28
N PRO A 2 -19.72 -4.37 13.63
CA PRO A 2 -20.78 -3.54 14.22
C PRO A 2 -22.04 -3.64 13.34
N TYR A 3 -23.23 -3.62 13.96
CA TYR A 3 -24.53 -3.69 13.25
C TYR A 3 -24.81 -4.99 12.45
N GLY A 4 -24.02 -6.05 12.65
CA GLY A 4 -24.32 -7.39 12.15
C GLY A 4 -23.99 -7.65 10.68
N SER A 5 -24.06 -6.63 9.81
CA SER A 5 -23.70 -6.75 8.39
C SER A 5 -22.82 -5.59 7.91
N MET A 6 -22.04 -5.83 6.84
CA MET A 6 -21.26 -4.78 6.19
C MET A 6 -22.18 -3.69 5.62
N GLU A 7 -23.25 -4.10 4.95
CA GLU A 7 -24.18 -3.18 4.30
C GLU A 7 -24.79 -2.17 5.29
N GLU A 8 -25.15 -2.62 6.49
CA GLU A 8 -25.68 -1.74 7.54
C GLU A 8 -24.57 -0.87 8.18
N ALA A 9 -23.39 -1.44 8.42
CA ALA A 9 -22.27 -0.72 9.01
C ALA A 9 -21.76 0.44 8.14
N TYR A 10 -21.85 0.33 6.81
CA TYR A 10 -21.44 1.35 5.85
C TYR A 10 -22.59 2.20 5.31
N ARG A 11 -23.81 2.03 5.83
CA ARG A 11 -25.04 2.63 5.28
C ARG A 11 -25.05 4.15 5.28
N ASN A 12 -24.56 4.79 6.34
CA ASN A 12 -24.58 6.25 6.49
C ASN A 12 -23.48 6.75 7.42
N ALA A 13 -23.29 8.07 7.47
CA ALA A 13 -22.26 8.70 8.31
C ALA A 13 -22.41 8.36 9.81
N THR A 14 -23.65 8.14 10.29
CA THR A 14 -23.93 7.80 11.68
C THR A 14 -23.43 6.39 12.02
N THR A 15 -23.71 5.38 11.18
CA THR A 15 -23.20 4.02 11.41
C THR A 15 -21.70 3.93 11.15
N LEU A 16 -21.18 4.66 10.16
CA LEU A 16 -19.75 4.72 9.87
C LEU A 16 -18.94 5.45 10.95
N SER A 17 -19.56 6.32 11.74
CA SER A 17 -18.87 7.07 12.82
C SER A 17 -18.21 6.18 13.88
N TYR A 18 -18.62 4.91 13.98
CA TYR A 18 -18.04 3.92 14.88
C TYR A 18 -16.79 3.23 14.32
N LEU A 19 -16.44 3.46 13.05
CA LEU A 19 -15.21 2.97 12.44
C LEU A 19 -14.02 3.86 12.85
N THR A 20 -13.64 3.79 14.13
CA THR A 20 -12.48 4.51 14.67
C THR A 20 -11.42 3.58 15.22
N THR A 21 -10.18 4.06 15.24
CA THR A 21 -9.06 3.37 15.87
C THR A 21 -9.34 3.11 17.35
N GLU A 22 -9.94 4.05 18.08
CA GLU A 22 -10.28 3.88 19.50
C GLU A 22 -11.27 2.74 19.73
N GLN A 23 -12.26 2.58 18.84
CA GLN A 23 -13.21 1.47 18.93
C GLN A 23 -12.57 0.15 18.54
N ALA A 24 -11.68 0.13 17.54
CA ALA A 24 -10.89 -1.05 17.21
C ALA A 24 -9.95 -1.45 18.37
N LEU A 25 -9.47 -0.47 19.11
CA LEU A 25 -8.68 -0.63 20.33
C LEU A 25 -9.54 -0.80 21.59
N ALA A 26 -10.87 -0.73 21.52
CA ALA A 26 -11.74 -1.02 22.66
C ALA A 26 -11.74 -2.54 22.85
N VAL A 27 -10.93 -2.98 23.81
CA VAL A 27 -10.30 -4.29 23.76
C VAL A 27 -11.22 -5.45 24.20
N PHE A 28 -11.40 -6.43 23.31
CA PHE A 28 -11.99 -7.75 23.57
C PHE A 28 -11.06 -8.70 24.37
N VAL A 29 -9.75 -8.42 24.43
CA VAL A 29 -8.73 -9.26 25.10
C VAL A 29 -9.05 -9.52 26.59
N THR A 30 -9.62 -8.57 27.33
CA THR A 30 -10.01 -8.82 28.73
C THR A 30 -11.12 -9.85 28.85
N ASP A 31 -12.09 -9.81 27.94
CA ASP A 31 -13.19 -10.78 27.90
C ASP A 31 -12.70 -12.14 27.39
N LEU A 32 -11.80 -12.16 26.41
CA LEU A 32 -11.10 -13.37 25.99
C LEU A 32 -10.34 -14.04 27.13
N LYS A 33 -9.56 -13.26 27.89
CA LYS A 33 -8.79 -13.80 29.02
C LYS A 33 -9.70 -14.41 30.08
N ARG A 34 -10.86 -13.80 30.37
CA ARG A 34 -11.87 -14.38 31.28
C ARG A 34 -12.48 -15.65 30.71
N ASN A 35 -12.91 -15.62 29.45
CA ASN A 35 -13.54 -16.78 28.79
C ASN A 35 -12.62 -17.98 28.66
N LEU A 36 -11.30 -17.77 28.60
CA LEU A 36 -10.28 -18.81 28.53
C LEU A 36 -9.63 -19.11 29.89
N SER A 37 -10.12 -18.53 30.99
CA SER A 37 -9.53 -18.66 32.34
C SER A 37 -8.01 -18.36 32.38
N ALA A 38 -7.60 -17.34 31.63
CA ALA A 38 -6.21 -16.98 31.35
C ALA A 38 -5.87 -15.55 31.83
N GLU A 39 -6.50 -15.06 32.90
CA GLU A 39 -6.35 -13.66 33.35
C GLU A 39 -4.90 -13.28 33.71
N ALA A 40 -4.12 -14.23 34.24
CA ALA A 40 -2.71 -14.03 34.58
C ALA A 40 -1.76 -14.16 33.38
N CYS A 41 -2.21 -14.65 32.22
CA CYS A 41 -1.34 -14.88 31.09
C CYS A 41 -0.86 -13.56 30.46
N PRO A 42 0.45 -13.43 30.17
CA PRO A 42 0.96 -12.26 29.46
C PRO A 42 0.45 -12.25 28.02
N VAL A 43 0.18 -11.05 27.50
CA VAL A 43 -0.26 -10.86 26.11
C VAL A 43 0.82 -10.07 25.37
N VAL A 44 1.19 -10.53 24.18
CA VAL A 44 2.06 -9.81 23.24
C VAL A 44 1.25 -9.51 21.98
N LEU A 45 1.30 -8.26 21.54
CA LEU A 45 0.57 -7.81 20.35
C LEU A 45 1.45 -7.91 19.12
N PHE A 46 0.87 -8.28 17.98
CA PHE A 46 1.57 -8.38 16.71
C PHE A 46 0.76 -7.66 15.64
N GLY A 47 1.42 -6.93 14.77
CA GLY A 47 0.78 -6.30 13.64
C GLY A 47 1.76 -5.77 12.60
N GLY A 48 1.31 -5.75 11.35
CA GLY A 48 2.03 -5.16 10.21
C GLY A 48 1.30 -3.94 9.66
N SER A 49 2.00 -2.93 9.14
CA SER A 49 1.41 -1.72 8.55
C SER A 49 0.44 -1.05 9.53
N TYR A 50 -0.80 -0.74 9.12
CA TYR A 50 -1.83 -0.20 10.01
C TYR A 50 -2.08 -1.10 11.23
N GLY A 51 -2.04 -2.43 11.07
CA GLY A 51 -2.14 -3.37 12.20
C GLY A 51 -0.97 -3.21 13.19
N GLY A 52 0.22 -2.88 12.69
CA GLY A 52 1.38 -2.57 13.53
C GLY A 52 1.23 -1.26 14.29
N MET A 53 0.63 -0.25 13.65
CA MET A 53 0.27 1.01 14.32
C MET A 53 -0.74 0.75 15.45
N LEU A 54 -1.77 -0.06 15.20
CA LEU A 54 -2.72 -0.49 16.23
C LEU A 54 -2.02 -1.23 17.38
N ALA A 55 -1.13 -2.18 17.08
CA ALA A 55 -0.39 -2.92 18.11
C ALA A 55 0.46 -1.98 18.99
N ALA A 56 1.17 -1.04 18.38
CA ALA A 56 1.97 -0.04 19.10
C ALA A 56 1.09 0.88 19.96
N TRP A 57 0.03 1.46 19.39
CA TRP A 57 -0.87 2.36 20.10
C TRP A 57 -1.61 1.66 21.24
N MET A 58 -2.00 0.40 21.06
CA MET A 58 -2.61 -0.41 22.11
C MET A 58 -1.66 -0.63 23.28
N ARG A 59 -0.39 -0.95 23.02
CA ARG A 59 0.61 -1.10 24.07
C ARG A 59 0.86 0.23 24.80
N LEU A 60 0.90 1.35 24.08
CA LEU A 60 1.09 2.69 24.67
C LEU A 60 -0.11 3.11 25.53
N LYS A 61 -1.34 2.90 25.05
CA LYS A 61 -2.57 3.36 25.72
C LYS A 61 -3.06 2.40 26.81
N TYR A 62 -2.83 1.10 26.65
CA TYR A 62 -3.29 0.05 27.56
C TYR A 62 -2.13 -0.88 28.00
N PRO A 63 -1.10 -0.35 28.68
CA PRO A 63 0.08 -1.15 29.07
C PRO A 63 -0.25 -2.25 30.09
N HIS A 64 -1.40 -2.18 30.76
CA HIS A 64 -1.89 -3.21 31.68
C HIS A 64 -2.48 -4.44 30.98
N ILE A 65 -2.80 -4.35 29.69
CA ILE A 65 -3.42 -5.45 28.92
C ILE A 65 -2.36 -6.34 28.27
N ALA A 66 -1.36 -5.73 27.64
CA ALA A 66 -0.31 -6.43 26.91
C ALA A 66 1.06 -6.01 27.40
N ILE A 67 1.98 -6.96 27.58
CA ILE A 67 3.34 -6.73 28.09
C ILE A 67 4.28 -6.16 27.02
N GLY A 68 3.94 -6.31 25.74
CA GLY A 68 4.74 -5.84 24.62
C GLY A 68 3.97 -5.85 23.29
N ALA A 69 4.57 -5.25 22.27
CA ALA A 69 4.04 -5.22 20.92
C ALA A 69 5.17 -5.32 19.88
N LEU A 70 4.96 -6.12 18.84
CA LEU A 70 5.74 -6.13 17.61
C LEU A 70 4.97 -5.38 16.52
N ALA A 71 5.44 -4.19 16.18
CA ALA A 71 4.87 -3.33 15.13
C ALA A 71 5.76 -3.37 13.88
N SER A 72 5.49 -4.31 12.98
CA SER A 72 6.24 -4.48 11.73
C SER A 72 5.79 -3.45 10.69
N SER A 73 6.74 -2.83 9.99
CA SER A 73 6.45 -1.97 8.83
C SER A 73 5.38 -0.89 9.12
N ALA A 74 5.34 -0.40 10.37
CA ALA A 74 4.26 0.43 10.91
C ALA A 74 4.59 1.92 10.76
N PRO A 75 3.91 2.68 9.90
CA PRO A 75 4.26 4.08 9.63
C PRO A 75 3.68 5.03 10.70
N ILE A 76 4.06 4.83 11.98
CA ILE A 76 3.54 5.57 13.13
C ILE A 76 3.86 7.08 13.05
N LEU A 77 4.93 7.45 12.33
CA LEU A 77 5.35 8.84 12.13
C LEU A 77 4.82 9.47 10.84
N GLN A 78 4.11 8.73 9.98
CA GLN A 78 3.64 9.21 8.68
C GLN A 78 2.36 10.05 8.82
N PHE A 79 2.41 11.09 9.64
CA PHE A 79 1.30 12.01 9.89
C PHE A 79 1.74 13.46 9.80
N GLU A 80 0.85 14.30 9.27
CA GLU A 80 0.99 15.75 9.23
C GLU A 80 2.37 16.19 8.75
N ASP A 81 3.07 17.02 9.55
CA ASP A 81 4.37 17.61 9.24
C ASP A 81 5.53 16.89 9.96
N ILE A 82 5.30 15.69 10.51
CA ILE A 82 6.34 14.92 11.23
C ILE A 82 7.42 14.43 10.26
N VAL A 83 7.02 14.01 9.06
CA VAL A 83 7.91 13.56 7.99
C VAL A 83 7.53 14.27 6.68
N PRO A 84 8.50 14.55 5.78
CA PRO A 84 8.19 15.13 4.49
C PRO A 84 7.19 14.28 3.70
N PRO A 85 6.22 14.89 3.00
CA PRO A 85 5.19 14.14 2.26
C PRO A 85 5.78 13.27 1.14
N GLU A 86 6.96 13.65 0.62
CA GLU A 86 7.63 12.94 -0.48
C GLU A 86 8.42 11.72 -0.02
N THR A 87 8.63 11.53 1.29
CA THR A 87 9.49 10.48 1.86
C THR A 87 9.17 9.09 1.29
N PHE A 88 7.88 8.76 1.18
CA PHE A 88 7.44 7.48 0.63
C PHE A 88 7.83 7.31 -0.84
N TYR A 89 7.65 8.35 -1.66
CA TYR A 89 7.98 8.32 -3.07
C TYR A 89 9.49 8.31 -3.31
N ASP A 90 10.25 9.01 -2.46
CA ASP A 90 11.70 8.99 -2.50
C ASP A 90 12.25 7.60 -2.18
N ILE A 91 11.71 6.92 -1.17
CA ILE A 91 12.09 5.54 -0.84
C ILE A 91 11.76 4.60 -2.00
N ALA A 92 10.51 4.62 -2.48
CA ALA A 92 10.10 3.77 -3.61
C ALA A 92 10.96 4.04 -4.87
N SER A 93 11.28 5.31 -5.14
CA SER A 93 12.17 5.70 -6.24
C SER A 93 13.60 5.18 -6.05
N ASN A 94 14.11 5.24 -4.82
CA ASN A 94 15.43 4.77 -4.48
C ASN A 94 15.56 3.25 -4.60
N ASP A 95 14.52 2.47 -4.32
CA ASP A 95 14.55 1.01 -4.52
C ASP A 95 14.89 0.67 -5.99
N PHE A 96 14.24 1.32 -6.96
CA PHE A 96 14.58 1.15 -8.37
C PHE A 96 15.97 1.70 -8.74
N LYS A 97 16.37 2.82 -8.12
CA LYS A 97 17.65 3.47 -8.40
C LYS A 97 18.85 2.67 -7.88
N CYS A 98 18.72 2.06 -6.69
CA CYS A 98 19.70 1.18 -6.07
C CYS A 98 19.95 -0.05 -6.94
N GLU A 99 18.90 -0.61 -7.54
CA GLU A 99 19.03 -1.74 -8.46
C GLU A 99 19.57 -1.30 -9.84
N SER A 100 19.08 -0.19 -10.40
CA SER A 100 19.56 0.33 -11.68
C SER A 100 19.24 1.81 -11.89
N SER A 101 20.29 2.64 -11.92
CA SER A 101 20.15 4.06 -12.27
C SER A 101 19.60 4.28 -13.69
N SER A 102 19.91 3.39 -14.64
CA SER A 102 19.35 3.46 -15.98
C SER A 102 17.86 3.19 -15.99
N CYS A 103 17.38 2.21 -15.22
CA CYS A 103 15.95 1.94 -15.16
C CYS A 103 15.18 3.02 -14.42
N PHE A 104 15.73 3.53 -13.31
CA PHE A 104 15.18 4.69 -12.63
C PHE A 104 14.95 5.86 -13.60
N ASN A 105 15.93 6.18 -14.45
CA ASN A 105 15.79 7.22 -15.46
C ASN A 105 14.73 6.87 -16.52
N ILE A 106 14.67 5.62 -17.00
CA ILE A 106 13.63 5.19 -17.96
C ILE A 106 12.22 5.33 -17.36
N ILE A 107 12.03 4.93 -16.10
CA ILE A 107 10.75 5.08 -15.39
C ILE A 107 10.42 6.56 -15.26
N LYS A 108 11.39 7.39 -14.85
CA LYS A 108 11.24 8.84 -14.74
C LYS A 108 10.83 9.49 -16.08
N ASP A 109 11.50 9.16 -17.17
CA ASP A 109 11.24 9.75 -18.49
C ASP A 109 9.93 9.21 -19.11
N SER A 110 9.49 8.01 -18.71
CA SER A 110 8.26 7.42 -19.23
C SER A 110 7.01 8.22 -18.87
N TRP A 111 7.03 9.00 -17.80
CA TRP A 111 5.93 9.88 -17.39
C TRP A 111 5.57 10.89 -18.47
N ASP A 112 6.57 11.59 -19.00
CA ASP A 112 6.36 12.59 -20.06
C ASP A 112 5.86 11.92 -21.34
N ALA A 113 6.36 10.73 -21.65
CA ALA A 113 5.90 9.96 -22.81
C ALA A 113 4.43 9.52 -22.68
N ILE A 114 3.99 9.06 -21.50
CA ILE A 114 2.59 8.69 -21.23
C ILE A 114 1.68 9.91 -21.34
N ILE A 115 2.08 11.04 -20.75
CA ILE A 115 1.30 12.28 -20.79
C ILE A 115 1.16 12.78 -22.23
N ALA A 116 2.27 12.81 -22.99
CA ALA A 116 2.26 13.23 -24.39
C ALA A 116 1.36 12.33 -25.26
N GLU A 117 1.37 11.02 -25.03
CA GLU A 117 0.48 10.10 -25.74
C GLU A 117 -0.98 10.30 -25.34
N GLY A 118 -1.27 10.51 -24.05
CA GLY A 118 -2.63 10.75 -23.55
C GLY A 118 -3.30 12.02 -24.10
N GLN A 119 -2.52 12.98 -24.59
CA GLN A 119 -3.01 14.21 -25.22
C GLN A 119 -3.37 14.05 -26.71
N LYS A 120 -3.00 12.94 -27.35
CA LYS A 120 -3.30 12.68 -28.76
C LYS A 120 -4.74 12.19 -28.95
N GLU A 121 -5.28 12.42 -30.14
CA GLU A 121 -6.54 11.80 -30.56
C GLU A 121 -6.38 10.27 -30.57
N ASN A 122 -7.28 9.55 -29.89
CA ASN A 122 -7.20 8.10 -29.63
C ASN A 122 -5.99 7.63 -28.79
N GLY A 123 -5.19 8.52 -28.21
CA GLY A 123 -4.01 8.18 -27.42
C GLY A 123 -4.33 7.33 -26.18
N LEU A 124 -5.43 7.62 -25.48
CA LEU A 124 -5.90 6.80 -24.35
C LEU A 124 -6.26 5.36 -24.77
N LEU A 125 -6.82 5.17 -25.97
CA LEU A 125 -7.11 3.84 -26.50
C LEU A 125 -5.82 3.08 -26.83
N GLN A 126 -4.81 3.79 -27.34
CA GLN A 126 -3.48 3.20 -27.57
C GLN A 126 -2.81 2.82 -26.25
N LEU A 127 -2.85 3.68 -25.24
CA LEU A 127 -2.31 3.39 -23.91
C LEU A 127 -3.02 2.16 -23.32
N THR A 128 -4.34 2.11 -23.37
CA THR A 128 -5.14 0.98 -22.86
C THR A 128 -4.74 -0.34 -23.50
N LYS A 129 -4.58 -0.35 -24.83
CA LYS A 129 -4.10 -1.53 -25.57
C LYS A 129 -2.66 -1.89 -25.24
N THR A 130 -1.80 -0.89 -25.06
CA THR A 130 -0.37 -1.07 -24.78
C THR A 130 -0.15 -1.68 -23.40
N PHE A 131 -0.84 -1.16 -22.40
CA PHE A 131 -0.70 -1.57 -21.00
C PHE A 131 -1.53 -2.78 -20.62
N HIS A 132 -2.48 -3.20 -21.45
CA HIS A 132 -3.38 -4.31 -21.15
C HIS A 132 -4.02 -4.11 -19.77
N PHE A 133 -4.57 -2.91 -19.51
CA PHE A 133 -5.14 -2.57 -18.22
C PHE A 133 -6.30 -3.53 -17.85
N CYS A 134 -5.98 -4.53 -17.03
CA CYS A 134 -6.88 -5.38 -16.25
C CYS A 134 -6.23 -5.50 -14.86
N CYS A 135 -6.78 -4.78 -13.87
CA CYS A 135 -6.13 -4.46 -12.58
C CYS A 135 -5.64 -5.66 -11.76
N TYR A 136 -4.47 -5.55 -11.11
CA TYR A 136 -4.21 -5.60 -9.66
C TYR A 136 -2.70 -5.43 -9.42
N LEU A 137 -2.31 -4.67 -8.39
CA LEU A 137 -0.92 -4.33 -8.10
C LEU A 137 -0.67 -4.35 -6.59
N ALA A 138 0.50 -4.85 -6.19
CA ALA A 138 0.91 -4.99 -4.79
C ALA A 138 2.33 -4.46 -4.60
N MET A 139 2.61 -3.91 -3.42
CA MET A 139 3.95 -3.50 -2.99
C MET A 139 4.69 -4.69 -2.40
N VAL A 140 5.44 -5.40 -3.23
CA VAL A 140 6.06 -6.68 -2.87
C VAL A 140 7.38 -6.83 -3.64
N ASP A 141 8.52 -6.50 -3.01
CA ASP A 141 9.87 -6.80 -3.53
C ASP A 141 10.60 -7.76 -2.58
N TYR A 142 10.07 -8.97 -2.48
CA TYR A 142 10.65 -10.00 -1.61
C TYR A 142 11.82 -10.69 -2.29
N LEU A 143 12.80 -11.14 -1.48
CA LEU A 143 13.92 -11.97 -1.93
C LEU A 143 13.45 -13.29 -2.57
N ASP A 144 12.43 -13.90 -1.98
CA ASP A 144 11.88 -15.19 -2.42
C ASP A 144 10.57 -15.01 -3.21
N PRO A 145 10.19 -16.00 -4.05
CA PRO A 145 8.90 -16.00 -4.72
C PRO A 145 7.74 -15.91 -3.71
N ALA A 146 6.74 -15.10 -4.03
CA ALA A 146 5.59 -14.86 -3.18
C ALA A 146 4.30 -14.81 -3.99
N ASP A 147 3.20 -15.29 -3.40
CA ASP A 147 1.86 -15.29 -4.00
C ASP A 147 0.86 -14.63 -3.06
N PHE A 148 1.16 -13.38 -2.65
CA PHE A 148 0.34 -12.65 -1.69
C PHE A 148 -0.93 -12.06 -2.34
N MET A 149 -0.76 -11.42 -3.49
CA MET A 149 -1.84 -10.82 -4.29
C MET A 149 -1.89 -11.42 -5.70
N MET A 150 -0.72 -11.78 -6.21
CA MET A 150 -0.52 -12.52 -7.46
C MET A 150 0.83 -13.24 -7.38
N PRO A 151 1.04 -14.29 -8.20
CA PRO A 151 2.31 -15.01 -8.20
C PRO A 151 3.43 -14.12 -8.72
N LEU A 152 4.45 -13.92 -7.89
CA LEU A 152 5.64 -13.14 -8.22
C LEU A 152 6.92 -13.93 -7.93
N PRO A 153 7.95 -13.78 -8.78
CA PRO A 153 9.26 -14.37 -8.53
C PRO A 153 9.98 -13.61 -7.40
N GLY A 154 11.03 -14.22 -6.84
CA GLY A 154 11.96 -13.54 -5.94
C GLY A 154 12.69 -12.40 -6.66
N HIS A 155 12.95 -11.31 -5.94
CA HIS A 155 13.38 -10.01 -6.44
C HIS A 155 12.58 -9.54 -7.66
N PRO A 156 11.26 -9.36 -7.53
CA PRO A 156 10.42 -9.00 -8.66
C PRO A 156 10.83 -7.67 -9.30
N ILE A 157 11.39 -6.70 -8.55
CA ILE A 157 11.97 -5.48 -9.15
C ILE A 157 13.12 -5.86 -10.09
N ARG A 158 14.11 -6.62 -9.60
CA ARG A 158 15.25 -7.07 -10.40
C ARG A 158 14.83 -7.88 -11.64
N GLU A 159 13.78 -8.67 -11.55
CA GLU A 159 13.28 -9.44 -12.69
C GLU A 159 12.62 -8.55 -13.74
N VAL A 160 11.88 -7.51 -13.32
CA VAL A 160 11.38 -6.47 -14.23
C VAL A 160 12.54 -5.74 -14.90
N LEU A 161 13.62 -5.44 -14.16
CA LEU A 161 14.84 -4.83 -14.71
C LEU A 161 15.52 -5.73 -15.74
N ARG A 162 15.64 -7.03 -15.44
CA ARG A 162 16.23 -8.01 -16.36
C ARG A 162 15.48 -8.05 -17.69
N SER A 163 14.14 -8.10 -17.62
CA SER A 163 13.28 -8.05 -18.81
C SER A 163 13.40 -6.75 -19.61
N SER A 164 13.83 -5.66 -18.96
CA SER A 164 14.07 -4.35 -19.60
C SER A 164 15.45 -4.26 -20.26
N SER A 165 16.43 -5.06 -19.79
CA SER A 165 17.84 -5.01 -20.24
C SER A 165 18.20 -5.99 -21.36
N SER A 166 17.38 -7.03 -21.61
CA SER A 166 17.80 -8.19 -22.42
C SER A 166 17.51 -8.13 -23.93
N LYS A 167 17.03 -7.02 -24.52
CA LYS A 167 16.90 -6.89 -25.99
C LYS A 167 17.07 -5.43 -26.44
N GLY A 168 17.87 -5.24 -27.49
CA GLY A 168 17.83 -4.02 -28.29
C GLY A 168 16.40 -3.70 -28.75
N CYS A 169 16.15 -2.43 -29.00
CA CYS A 169 14.85 -1.87 -29.38
C CYS A 169 14.00 -2.80 -30.26
N GLU A 170 12.74 -2.97 -29.81
CA GLU A 170 11.55 -3.52 -30.51
C GLU A 170 11.24 -5.03 -30.30
N PRO A 171 9.99 -5.47 -29.98
CA PRO A 171 8.81 -4.81 -29.43
C PRO A 171 8.48 -5.39 -28.02
N GLN A 172 9.32 -5.11 -27.01
CA GLN A 172 9.08 -5.54 -25.62
C GLN A 172 9.01 -4.36 -24.64
N ARG A 173 8.50 -3.21 -25.10
CA ARG A 173 8.17 -2.01 -24.31
C ARG A 173 6.92 -2.22 -23.41
N ARG A 174 6.71 -3.44 -22.90
CA ARG A 174 5.40 -3.95 -22.43
C ARG A 174 5.26 -4.19 -20.93
N ARG A 175 6.30 -3.99 -20.11
CA ARG A 175 6.21 -4.29 -18.65
C ARG A 175 6.73 -3.20 -17.72
N SER A 176 7.81 -2.51 -18.07
CA SER A 176 8.42 -1.50 -17.19
C SER A 176 7.55 -0.25 -17.02
N VAL A 177 6.72 0.07 -18.01
CA VAL A 177 5.85 1.25 -17.99
C VAL A 177 4.55 1.00 -17.21
N ALA A 178 4.22 -0.26 -16.86
CA ALA A 178 3.10 -0.58 -15.97
C ALA A 178 3.36 -0.05 -14.53
N ILE A 179 4.63 -0.03 -14.09
CA ILE A 179 5.03 0.58 -12.82
C ILE A 179 4.88 2.11 -12.90
N ALA A 180 5.27 2.69 -14.03
CA ALA A 180 4.98 4.09 -14.35
C ALA A 180 3.52 4.37 -14.73
N THR A 181 2.59 3.42 -14.56
CA THR A 181 1.16 3.72 -14.57
C THR A 181 0.58 3.65 -13.17
N MET A 182 1.26 2.98 -12.22
CA MET A 182 0.89 2.98 -10.80
C MET A 182 0.83 4.40 -10.23
N ILE A 183 1.89 5.17 -10.45
CA ILE A 183 1.96 6.54 -9.93
C ILE A 183 0.98 7.45 -10.71
N PHE A 184 0.61 7.13 -11.97
CA PHE A 184 -0.42 7.88 -12.72
C PHE A 184 -1.82 7.65 -12.15
N CYS A 185 -2.19 6.39 -11.90
CA CYS A 185 -3.47 6.06 -11.27
C CYS A 185 -3.56 6.66 -9.87
N TYR A 186 -2.47 6.64 -9.10
CA TYR A 186 -2.40 7.27 -7.79
C TYR A 186 -2.49 8.82 -7.88
N LEU A 187 -1.76 9.46 -8.80
CA LEU A 187 -1.76 10.92 -8.99
C LEU A 187 -3.07 11.47 -9.61
N ILE A 188 -3.69 10.74 -10.54
CA ILE A 188 -5.03 11.08 -11.08
C ILE A 188 -6.09 10.91 -10.00
N CYS A 189 -6.02 9.82 -9.21
CA CYS A 189 -6.90 9.65 -8.07
C CYS A 189 -6.74 10.85 -7.11
N ASN A 190 -5.49 11.26 -6.80
CA ASN A 190 -5.22 12.37 -5.89
C ASN A 190 -5.59 13.78 -6.44
N ARG A 191 -5.46 14.04 -7.75
CA ARG A 191 -5.93 15.30 -8.37
C ARG A 191 -7.45 15.38 -8.51
N SER A 192 -8.13 14.25 -8.75
CA SER A 192 -9.60 14.19 -8.78
C SER A 192 -10.20 14.25 -7.36
N LEU A 193 -9.45 13.81 -6.33
CA LEU A 193 -9.84 13.84 -4.92
C LEU A 193 -9.91 15.24 -4.30
N ARG A 194 -9.40 16.31 -4.94
CA ARG A 194 -9.71 17.69 -4.50
C ARG A 194 -11.20 18.04 -4.64
N LYS A 195 -11.99 17.24 -5.39
CA LYS A 195 -13.44 17.41 -5.51
C LYS A 195 -14.27 16.36 -4.76
N ILE A 196 -13.67 15.33 -4.15
CA ILE A 196 -14.42 14.28 -3.44
C ILE A 196 -13.84 14.13 -2.03
N ARG A 197 -14.36 14.97 -1.12
CA ARG A 197 -14.24 14.80 0.33
C ARG A 197 -15.06 13.59 0.78
N SER A 198 -14.58 12.38 0.56
CA SER A 198 -15.01 11.14 1.26
C SER A 198 -14.51 9.91 0.51
N CYS A 199 -13.42 9.30 0.99
CA CYS A 199 -13.23 7.84 1.02
C CYS A 199 -11.83 7.51 1.57
N LEU A 200 -11.81 6.55 2.51
CA LEU A 200 -10.67 6.02 3.26
C LEU A 200 -9.44 5.67 2.38
N PRO A 201 -8.20 5.83 2.90
CA PRO A 201 -7.02 5.34 2.20
C PRO A 201 -6.70 3.89 2.57
N CYS A 202 -6.80 3.00 1.58
CA CYS A 202 -6.12 1.71 1.56
C CYS A 202 -4.71 1.91 1.00
N ILE A 203 -3.66 1.81 1.82
CA ILE A 203 -2.27 1.72 1.31
C ILE A 203 -1.45 0.79 2.22
N LEU A 204 -1.00 -0.32 1.62
CA LEU A 204 -0.16 -1.38 2.19
C LEU A 204 1.32 -1.13 1.86
N PHE A 205 2.16 -1.19 2.91
CA PHE A 205 3.55 -1.71 3.02
C PHE A 205 4.73 -1.18 2.16
N SER A 206 5.78 -0.74 2.87
CA SER A 206 7.16 -1.20 2.66
C SER A 206 7.90 -1.23 4.02
N THR A 207 8.16 -2.44 4.54
CA THR A 207 9.45 -2.96 5.07
C THR A 207 9.32 -4.46 5.16
#